data_AF-A0A1D2V9E5-F1
#
_entry.id   AF-A0A1D2V9E5-F1
#
_cell.length_a   1.000
_cell.length_b   1.000
_cell.length_c   1.000
_cell.angle_alpha   90.00
_cell.angle_beta   90.00
_cell.angle_gamma   90.00
#
_symmetry.space_group_name_H-M   'P 1'
#
loop_
_entity.id
_entity.type
_entity.pdbx_description
1 polymer ?
#
loop_
_entity_poly.entity_id
_entity_poly.type
_entity_poly.pdbx_seq_one_letter_code
_entity_poly.pdbx_strand_id
1 'polypeptide(L)'
;DYKLVVLGAGGVGKSSITVQFVQGVYIESYDPTIEDSYRKQIEVDGRPCDLEILDTAGVAQFTAMRELYIKSGKGFLLVYSVTDENSLKELLAIREQVLRIKDNKNVPMVLIGNKCDLINDRTLSPQDGINVSQKWGKVPFYETSARLKTNVEEAFIDVVRQIMKKESTTS
;
A
#
# COMPACT_ATOMS: atom_id res chain seq x y z
N ASP A 1 16.81 -5.98 4.56
CA ASP A 1 16.08 -5.42 3.40
C ASP A 1 14.59 -5.72 3.49
N TYR A 2 13.80 -4.66 3.57
CA TYR A 2 12.34 -4.69 3.62
C TYR A 2 11.77 -4.26 2.28
N LYS A 3 11.45 -5.23 1.42
CA LYS A 3 10.88 -4.97 0.09
C LYS A 3 9.37 -4.76 0.21
N LEU A 4 8.93 -3.52 0.05
CA LEU A 4 7.52 -3.12 0.09
C LEU A 4 7.00 -2.95 -1.34
N VAL A 5 5.75 -3.34 -1.58
CA VAL A 5 5.09 -3.17 -2.89
C VAL A 5 3.78 -2.44 -2.70
N VAL A 6 3.60 -1.34 -3.45
CA VAL A 6 2.38 -0.54 -3.44
C VAL A 6 1.49 -0.96 -4.60
N LEU A 7 0.30 -1.47 -4.29
CA LEU A 7 -0.64 -2.03 -5.27
C LEU A 7 -2.00 -1.35 -5.17
N GLY A 8 -2.69 -1.26 -6.31
CA GLY A 8 -3.99 -0.61 -6.42
C GLY A 8 -4.27 -0.11 -7.82
N ALA A 9 -5.51 0.28 -8.09
CA ALA A 9 -5.96 0.75 -9.40
C ALA A 9 -5.18 1.98 -9.90
N GLY A 10 -5.36 2.33 -11.18
CA GLY A 10 -4.87 3.59 -11.74
C GLY A 10 -5.40 4.81 -10.99
N GLY A 11 -4.57 5.86 -10.83
CA GLY A 11 -5.04 7.14 -10.29
C GLY A 11 -5.37 7.20 -8.79
N VAL A 12 -5.26 6.09 -8.04
CA VAL A 12 -5.55 6.07 -6.59
C VAL A 12 -4.52 6.81 -5.73
N GLY A 13 -3.37 7.19 -6.30
CA GLY A 13 -2.31 7.96 -5.62
C GLY A 13 -1.21 7.13 -4.96
N LYS A 14 -0.88 5.95 -5.52
CA LYS A 14 0.23 5.10 -5.08
C LYS A 14 1.56 5.87 -5.08
N SER A 15 1.90 6.49 -6.21
CA SER A 15 3.08 7.33 -6.36
C SER A 15 3.06 8.52 -5.41
N SER A 16 1.91 9.18 -5.25
CA SER A 16 1.79 10.33 -4.34
C SER A 16 2.08 9.94 -2.90
N ILE A 17 1.58 8.82 -2.40
CA ILE A 17 1.89 8.34 -1.05
C ILE A 17 3.36 7.93 -0.95
N THR A 18 3.89 7.20 -1.94
CA THR A 18 5.29 6.75 -1.93
C THR A 18 6.26 7.92 -1.93
N VAL A 19 6.06 8.90 -2.81
CA VAL A 19 6.89 10.13 -2.88
C VAL A 19 6.74 10.95 -1.61
N GLN A 20 5.51 11.09 -1.07
CA GLN A 20 5.30 11.78 0.19
C GLN A 20 6.06 11.11 1.34
N PHE A 21 6.03 9.78 1.39
CA PHE A 21 6.78 9.02 2.39
C PHE A 21 8.30 9.15 2.22
N VAL A 22 8.82 9.05 0.99
CA VAL A 22 10.26 9.03 0.72
C VAL A 22 10.88 10.43 0.78
N GLN A 23 10.22 11.42 0.20
CA GLN A 23 10.78 12.76 -0.04
C GLN A 23 10.11 13.85 0.79
N GLY A 24 8.96 13.58 1.42
CA GLY A 24 8.25 14.58 2.23
C GLY A 24 7.60 15.70 1.41
N VAL A 25 7.39 15.47 0.10
CA VAL A 25 6.73 16.40 -0.83
C VAL A 25 5.49 15.78 -1.48
N TYR A 26 4.56 16.65 -1.89
CA TYR A 26 3.40 16.28 -2.70
C TYR A 26 3.49 16.96 -4.06
N ILE A 27 3.34 16.20 -5.14
CA ILE A 27 3.43 16.68 -6.51
C ILE A 27 2.04 16.57 -7.15
N GLU A 28 1.45 17.71 -7.54
CA GLU A 28 0.09 17.77 -8.11
C GLU A 28 0.00 17.24 -9.55
N SER A 29 1.03 17.48 -10.37
CA SER A 29 1.12 16.96 -11.73
C SER A 29 2.05 15.75 -11.75
N TYR A 30 1.50 14.58 -12.08
CA TYR A 30 2.27 13.35 -12.13
C TYR A 30 2.05 12.64 -13.48
N ASP A 31 3.15 12.30 -14.15
CA ASP A 31 3.13 11.48 -15.36
C ASP A 31 2.78 10.02 -15.00
N PRO A 32 1.92 9.32 -15.77
CA PRO A 32 1.53 7.95 -15.43
C PRO A 32 2.73 7.02 -15.17
N THR A 33 2.78 6.41 -13.98
CA THR A 33 3.85 5.49 -13.57
C THR A 33 3.89 4.25 -14.45
N ILE A 34 5.09 3.82 -14.83
CA ILE A 34 5.35 2.49 -15.40
C ILE A 34 5.81 1.56 -14.27
N GLU A 35 6.95 1.86 -13.66
CA GLU A 35 7.49 1.20 -12.47
C GLU A 35 8.59 2.11 -11.91
N ASP A 36 8.54 2.44 -10.62
CA ASP A 36 9.59 3.20 -9.95
C ASP A 36 10.04 2.49 -8.66
N SER A 37 11.35 2.46 -8.42
CA SER A 37 11.93 1.90 -7.19
C SER A 37 12.53 3.02 -6.35
N TYR A 38 12.09 3.09 -5.10
CA TYR A 38 12.57 4.05 -4.11
C TYR A 38 13.28 3.34 -2.98
N ARG A 39 14.25 4.01 -2.35
CA ARG A 39 14.91 3.54 -1.13
C ARG A 39 14.78 4.59 -0.04
N LYS A 40 14.48 4.14 1.18
CA LYS A 40 14.45 4.98 2.37
C LYS A 40 14.94 4.17 3.56
N GLN A 41 15.84 4.74 4.35
CA GLN A 41 16.17 4.22 5.66
C GLN A 41 15.23 4.83 6.69
N ILE A 42 14.62 4.00 7.52
CA ILE A 42 13.78 4.44 8.64
C ILE A 42 14.18 3.72 9.92
N GLU A 43 13.71 4.22 11.07
CA GLU A 43 13.79 3.49 12.34
C GLU A 43 12.41 2.96 12.71
N VAL A 44 12.29 1.66 12.99
CA VAL A 44 11.06 1.03 13.47
C VAL A 44 11.36 0.30 14.77
N ASP A 45 10.69 0.72 15.85
CA ASP A 45 10.82 0.16 17.19
C ASP A 45 12.30 0.08 17.65
N GLY A 46 13.07 1.14 17.40
CA GLY A 46 14.49 1.27 17.75
C GLY A 46 15.46 0.51 16.84
N ARG A 47 14.98 -0.07 15.73
CA ARG A 47 15.81 -0.80 14.76
C ARG A 47 15.89 -0.05 13.43
N PRO A 48 17.09 0.17 12.88
CA PRO A 48 17.24 0.72 11.55
C PRO A 48 16.75 -0.30 10.50
N CYS A 49 15.94 0.16 9.56
CA CYS A 49 15.31 -0.64 8.52
C CYS A 49 15.54 0.03 7.16
N ASP A 50 16.29 -0.65 6.29
CA ASP A 50 16.45 -0.24 4.89
C ASP A 50 15.29 -0.77 4.05
N LEU A 51 14.49 0.15 3.51
CA LEU A 51 13.33 -0.16 2.69
C LEU A 51 13.67 -0.06 1.20
N GLU A 52 13.16 -1.02 0.43
CA GLU A 52 13.03 -0.91 -1.02
C GLU A 52 11.55 -0.87 -1.34
N ILE A 53 11.07 0.25 -1.87
CA ILE A 53 9.65 0.48 -2.14
C ILE A 53 9.44 0.45 -3.64
N LEU A 54 8.63 -0.49 -4.10
CA LEU A 54 8.24 -0.59 -5.48
C LEU A 54 6.88 0.08 -5.68
N ASP A 55 6.89 1.20 -6.40
CA ASP A 55 5.70 1.86 -6.91
C ASP A 55 5.33 1.30 -8.28
N THR A 56 4.12 0.76 -8.39
CA THR A 56 3.67 0.02 -9.57
C THR A 56 2.71 0.84 -10.41
N ALA A 57 2.72 0.66 -11.74
CA ALA A 57 1.63 1.14 -12.57
C ALA A 57 0.29 0.57 -12.09
N GLY A 58 -0.76 1.40 -12.09
CA GLY A 58 -2.13 0.92 -11.85
C GLY A 58 -2.75 0.18 -13.04
N VAL A 59 -2.00 0.00 -14.14
CA VAL A 59 -2.53 -0.58 -15.38
C VAL A 59 -2.37 -2.09 -15.36
N ALA A 60 -3.47 -2.82 -15.46
CA ALA A 60 -3.53 -4.29 -15.47
C ALA A 60 -2.87 -4.96 -16.69
N GLN A 61 -2.21 -4.20 -17.58
CA GLN A 61 -1.71 -4.70 -18.86
C GLN A 61 -0.46 -5.62 -18.77
N PHE A 62 0.18 -5.73 -17.60
CA PHE A 62 1.36 -6.59 -17.40
C PHE A 62 1.21 -7.55 -16.21
N THR A 63 0.29 -8.51 -16.32
CA THR A 63 0.03 -9.56 -15.31
C THR A 63 1.31 -10.27 -14.86
N ALA A 64 2.21 -10.60 -15.79
CA ALA A 64 3.48 -11.28 -15.49
C ALA A 64 4.40 -10.46 -14.58
N MET A 65 4.49 -9.14 -14.79
CA MET A 65 5.29 -8.25 -13.95
C MET A 65 4.70 -8.14 -12.55
N ARG A 66 3.37 -8.02 -12.44
CA ARG A 66 2.67 -8.02 -11.16
C ARG A 66 2.97 -9.29 -10.35
N GLU A 67 2.98 -10.46 -11.00
CA GLU A 67 3.34 -11.71 -10.33
C GLU A 67 4.77 -11.70 -9.78
N LEU A 68 5.75 -11.16 -10.52
CA LEU A 68 7.13 -11.03 -10.06
C LEU A 68 7.25 -10.12 -8.83
N TYR A 69 6.56 -8.98 -8.84
CA TYR A 69 6.55 -8.06 -7.70
C TYR A 69 5.90 -8.69 -6.48
N ILE A 70 4.77 -9.37 -6.66
CA ILE A 70 4.09 -10.07 -5.57
C ILE A 70 4.97 -11.20 -5.03
N LYS A 71 5.62 -11.96 -5.91
CA LYS A 71 6.52 -13.05 -5.49
C LYS A 71 7.70 -12.52 -4.66
N SER A 72 8.31 -11.41 -5.07
CA SER A 72 9.48 -10.83 -4.40
C SER A 72 9.16 -9.94 -3.18
N GLY A 73 8.00 -9.29 -3.12
CA GLY A 73 7.63 -8.35 -2.06
C GLY A 73 7.47 -9.01 -0.68
N LYS A 74 8.00 -8.40 0.37
CA LYS A 74 7.84 -8.89 1.76
C LYS A 74 6.61 -8.33 2.46
N GLY A 75 6.18 -7.13 2.08
CA GLY A 75 4.97 -6.50 2.59
C GLY A 75 4.26 -5.66 1.53
N PHE A 76 2.95 -5.49 1.70
CA PHE A 76 2.07 -4.92 0.68
C PHE A 76 1.24 -3.78 1.22
N LEU A 77 1.27 -2.63 0.54
CA LEU A 77 0.34 -1.54 0.78
C LEU A 77 -0.74 -1.60 -0.31
N LEU A 78 -1.97 -1.89 0.09
CA LEU A 78 -3.11 -2.02 -0.79
C LEU A 78 -3.93 -0.73 -0.78
N VAL A 79 -3.85 0.04 -1.87
CA VAL A 79 -4.37 1.42 -1.94
C VAL A 79 -5.60 1.50 -2.83
N TYR A 80 -6.69 2.05 -2.29
CA TYR A 80 -7.86 2.52 -3.06
C TYR A 80 -8.05 4.03 -2.83
N SER A 81 -8.86 4.68 -3.66
CA SER A 81 -9.26 6.07 -3.47
C SER A 81 -10.62 6.14 -2.78
N VAL A 82 -10.77 6.94 -1.72
CA VAL A 82 -12.07 7.13 -1.06
C VAL A 82 -13.12 7.82 -1.95
N THR A 83 -12.68 8.37 -3.08
CA THR A 83 -13.52 9.00 -4.10
C THR A 83 -13.93 8.05 -5.23
N ASP A 84 -13.47 6.79 -5.22
CA ASP A 84 -13.72 5.83 -6.30
C ASP A 84 -14.02 4.42 -5.77
N GLU A 85 -15.31 4.06 -5.75
CA GLU A 85 -15.78 2.73 -5.36
C GLU A 85 -15.20 1.60 -6.21
N ASN A 86 -14.92 1.84 -7.50
CA ASN A 86 -14.40 0.81 -8.39
C ASN A 86 -12.95 0.48 -8.03
N SER A 87 -12.17 1.46 -7.58
CA SER A 87 -10.82 1.23 -7.08
C SER A 87 -10.79 0.28 -5.88
N LEU A 88 -11.78 0.35 -4.99
CA LEU A 88 -11.90 -0.61 -3.87
C LEU A 88 -12.28 -2.00 -4.38
N LYS A 89 -13.24 -2.11 -5.31
CA LYS A 89 -13.64 -3.40 -5.91
C LYS A 89 -12.46 -4.10 -6.58
N GLU A 90 -11.64 -3.36 -7.35
CA GLU A 90 -10.43 -3.90 -7.97
C GLU A 90 -9.41 -4.35 -6.91
N LEU A 91 -9.26 -3.59 -5.83
CA LEU A 91 -8.33 -3.92 -4.75
C LEU A 91 -8.67 -5.24 -4.06
N LEU A 92 -9.96 -5.61 -3.96
CA LEU A 92 -10.37 -6.92 -3.46
C LEU A 92 -9.81 -8.06 -4.31
N ALA A 93 -9.84 -7.93 -5.64
CA ALA A 93 -9.26 -8.94 -6.54
C ALA A 93 -7.73 -8.97 -6.45
N ILE A 94 -7.07 -7.81 -6.31
CA ILE A 94 -5.62 -7.71 -6.09
C ILE A 94 -5.21 -8.43 -4.80
N ARG A 95 -5.98 -8.30 -3.72
CA ARG A 95 -5.73 -9.01 -2.45
C ARG A 95 -5.69 -10.52 -2.64
N GLU A 96 -6.68 -11.08 -3.33
CA GLU A 96 -6.75 -12.52 -3.61
C GLU A 96 -5.57 -13.00 -4.45
N GLN A 97 -5.13 -12.20 -5.44
CA GLN A 97 -3.90 -12.49 -6.20
C GLN A 97 -2.67 -12.54 -5.28
N VAL A 98 -2.52 -11.58 -4.37
CA VAL A 98 -1.40 -11.57 -3.40
C VAL A 98 -1.39 -12.84 -2.56
N LEU A 99 -2.53 -13.22 -2.00
CA LEU A 99 -2.67 -14.44 -1.19
C LEU A 99 -2.32 -15.70 -1.97
N ARG A 100 -2.84 -15.81 -3.20
CA ARG A 100 -2.61 -16.97 -4.07
C ARG A 100 -1.14 -17.12 -4.44
N ILE A 101 -0.48 -16.05 -4.86
CA ILE A 101 0.93 -16.09 -5.30
C ILE A 101 1.88 -16.31 -4.12
N LYS A 102 1.55 -15.77 -2.94
CA LYS A 102 2.33 -16.00 -1.72
C LYS A 102 2.13 -17.37 -1.09
N ASP A 103 1.08 -18.09 -1.49
CA ASP A 103 0.65 -19.36 -0.90
C ASP A 103 0.64 -19.30 0.64
N ASN A 104 0.16 -18.18 1.19
CA ASN A 104 0.21 -17.89 2.62
C ASN A 104 -0.93 -16.94 3.00
N LYS A 105 -1.65 -17.25 4.07
CA LYS A 105 -2.74 -16.40 4.60
C LYS A 105 -2.21 -15.23 5.44
N ASN A 106 -1.05 -15.39 6.07
CA ASN A 106 -0.42 -14.40 6.94
C ASN A 106 0.66 -13.60 6.19
N VAL A 107 0.21 -12.79 5.22
CA VAL A 107 1.08 -11.91 4.42
C VAL A 107 1.05 -10.50 5.04
N PRO A 108 2.20 -9.90 5.40
CA PRO A 108 2.28 -8.54 5.91
C PRO A 108 1.61 -7.55 4.95
N MET A 109 0.63 -6.81 5.46
CA MET A 109 -0.24 -6.00 4.61
C MET A 109 -0.90 -4.87 5.39
N VAL A 110 -1.12 -3.76 4.69
CA VAL A 110 -1.94 -2.64 5.17
C VAL A 110 -2.95 -2.25 4.08
N LEU A 111 -4.20 -2.07 4.47
CA LEU A 111 -5.26 -1.51 3.63
C LEU A 111 -5.25 0.02 3.76
N ILE A 112 -5.30 0.72 2.62
CA ILE A 112 -5.21 2.19 2.58
C ILE A 112 -6.37 2.76 1.76
N GLY A 113 -7.16 3.64 2.39
CA GLY A 113 -8.11 4.54 1.71
C GLY A 113 -7.47 5.90 1.51
N ASN A 114 -6.93 6.19 0.33
CA ASN A 114 -6.24 7.44 0.03
C ASN A 114 -7.21 8.56 -0.38
N LYS A 115 -6.70 9.80 -0.35
CA LYS A 115 -7.41 11.04 -0.71
C LYS A 115 -8.52 11.39 0.28
N CYS A 116 -8.32 11.06 1.56
CA CYS A 116 -9.31 11.35 2.61
C CYS A 116 -9.59 12.85 2.81
N ASP A 117 -8.71 13.71 2.29
CA ASP A 117 -8.88 15.17 2.22
C ASP A 117 -9.95 15.64 1.23
N LEU A 118 -10.33 14.81 0.25
CA LEU A 118 -11.35 15.15 -0.76
C LEU A 118 -12.76 14.87 -0.23
N ILE A 119 -13.17 15.60 0.81
CA ILE A 119 -14.44 15.38 1.52
C ILE A 119 -15.65 15.50 0.58
N ASN A 120 -15.63 16.47 -0.34
CA ASN A 120 -16.76 16.74 -1.24
C ASN A 120 -16.90 15.69 -2.35
N ASP A 121 -15.80 15.02 -2.72
CA ASP A 121 -15.77 14.01 -3.79
C ASP A 121 -15.81 12.58 -3.22
N ARG A 122 -15.92 12.45 -1.90
CA ARG A 122 -15.92 11.16 -1.20
C ARG A 122 -17.16 10.35 -1.57
N THR A 123 -16.93 9.11 -2.00
CA THR A 123 -17.98 8.12 -2.28
C THR A 123 -17.94 6.94 -1.31
N LEU A 124 -16.78 6.67 -0.71
CA LEU A 124 -16.59 5.64 0.31
C LEU A 124 -16.39 6.26 1.69
N SER A 125 -17.14 5.76 2.66
CA SER A 125 -17.00 6.15 4.07
C SER A 125 -15.82 5.42 4.71
N PRO A 126 -15.28 5.93 5.84
CA PRO A 126 -14.31 5.18 6.64
C PRO A 126 -14.82 3.80 7.07
N GLN A 127 -16.14 3.66 7.28
CA GLN A 127 -16.76 2.40 7.68
C GLN A 127 -16.61 1.31 6.60
N ASP A 128 -16.57 1.68 5.31
CA ASP A 128 -16.37 0.73 4.22
C ASP A 128 -14.99 0.07 4.30
N GLY A 129 -13.95 0.86 4.55
CA GLY A 129 -12.59 0.35 4.78
C GLY A 129 -12.47 -0.49 6.04
N ILE A 130 -13.12 -0.08 7.14
CA ILE A 130 -13.18 -0.86 8.39
C ILE A 130 -13.87 -2.22 8.15
N ASN A 131 -14.97 -2.25 7.40
CA ASN A 131 -15.68 -3.48 7.07
C ASN A 131 -14.80 -4.43 6.24
N VAL A 132 -14.03 -3.91 5.29
CA VAL A 132 -13.06 -4.71 4.50
C VAL A 132 -11.93 -5.22 5.39
N SER A 133 -11.35 -4.37 6.24
CA SER A 133 -10.33 -4.76 7.23
C SER A 133 -10.78 -5.94 8.09
N GLN A 134 -12.01 -5.89 8.62
CA GLN A 134 -12.58 -6.96 9.42
C GLN A 134 -12.74 -8.25 8.62
N LYS A 135 -13.28 -8.17 7.40
CA LYS A 135 -13.42 -9.33 6.50
C LYS A 135 -12.08 -9.96 6.15
N TRP A 136 -11.00 -9.18 6.12
CA TRP A 136 -9.64 -9.65 5.86
C TRP A 136 -8.93 -10.18 7.12
N GLY A 137 -9.63 -10.37 8.23
CA GLY A 137 -9.05 -10.88 9.47
C GLY A 137 -8.35 -9.81 10.29
N LYS A 138 -8.85 -8.57 10.27
CA LYS A 138 -8.30 -7.40 10.96
C LYS A 138 -6.95 -6.94 10.40
N VAL A 139 -6.81 -6.95 9.08
CA VAL A 139 -5.67 -6.27 8.41
C VAL A 139 -5.71 -4.79 8.78
N PRO A 140 -4.60 -4.16 9.22
CA PRO A 140 -4.59 -2.75 9.58
C PRO A 140 -5.11 -1.86 8.45
N PHE A 141 -5.90 -0.87 8.81
CA PHE A 141 -6.54 0.06 7.88
C PHE A 141 -6.23 1.50 8.27
N TYR A 142 -5.80 2.29 7.28
CA TYR A 142 -5.58 3.72 7.41
C TYR A 142 -6.28 4.47 6.29
N GLU A 143 -7.00 5.53 6.64
CA GLU A 143 -7.28 6.57 5.66
C GLU A 143 -6.09 7.52 5.57
N THR A 144 -5.62 7.79 4.36
CA THR A 144 -4.43 8.60 4.12
C THR A 144 -4.73 9.80 3.22
N SER A 145 -3.91 10.83 3.38
CA SER A 145 -3.82 11.93 2.42
C SER A 145 -2.36 12.17 2.11
N ALA A 146 -1.94 11.82 0.88
CA ALA A 146 -0.63 12.22 0.39
C ALA A 146 -0.48 13.74 0.39
N ARG A 147 -1.55 14.50 0.16
CA ARG A 147 -1.52 15.97 0.14
C ARG A 147 -1.28 16.57 1.53
N LEU A 148 -2.02 16.08 2.53
CA LEU A 148 -1.98 16.60 3.90
C LEU A 148 -0.99 15.85 4.83
N LYS A 149 -0.26 14.86 4.31
CA LYS A 149 0.63 13.97 5.08
C LYS A 149 -0.07 13.12 6.13
N THR A 150 -1.39 12.96 6.03
CA THR A 150 -2.18 12.21 7.02
C THR A 150 -1.92 10.71 6.89
N ASN A 151 -1.48 10.07 7.98
CA ASN A 151 -1.31 8.62 8.15
C ASN A 151 -0.35 7.94 7.14
N VAL A 152 0.42 8.71 6.38
CA VAL A 152 1.30 8.17 5.34
C VAL A 152 2.46 7.40 5.97
N GLU A 153 3.10 7.96 6.98
CA GLU A 153 4.25 7.34 7.64
C GLU A 153 3.84 6.11 8.46
N GLU A 154 2.73 6.23 9.18
CA GLU A 154 2.15 5.18 10.02
C GLU A 154 1.83 3.92 9.22
N ALA A 155 1.26 4.06 8.02
CA ALA A 155 0.93 2.93 7.16
C ALA A 155 2.19 2.16 6.69
N PHE A 156 3.28 2.87 6.37
CA PHE A 156 4.55 2.24 5.97
C PHE A 156 5.27 1.60 7.16
N ILE A 157 5.28 2.26 8.31
CA ILE A 157 5.88 1.72 9.54
C ILE A 157 5.15 0.45 9.98
N ASP A 158 3.81 0.42 9.93
CA ASP A 158 3.02 -0.74 10.32
C ASP A 158 3.35 -1.98 9.47
N VAL A 159 3.40 -1.84 8.14
CA VAL A 159 3.76 -2.98 7.28
C VAL A 159 5.18 -3.49 7.54
N VAL A 160 6.14 -2.59 7.85
CA VAL A 160 7.51 -2.98 8.22
C VAL A 160 7.51 -3.73 9.54
N ARG A 161 6.80 -3.23 10.56
CA ARG A 161 6.64 -3.90 11.85
C ARG A 161 6.04 -5.30 11.71
N GLN A 162 5.07 -5.48 10.82
CA GLN A 162 4.49 -6.80 10.51
C GLN A 162 5.52 -7.76 9.90
N ILE A 163 6.37 -7.28 8.97
CA ILE A 163 7.47 -8.09 8.41
C ILE A 163 8.44 -8.51 9.51
N MET A 164 8.88 -7.55 10.36
CA MET A 164 9.79 -7.81 11.47
C MET A 164 9.25 -8.89 12.42
N LYS A 165 7.96 -8.80 12.77
CA LYS A 165 7.30 -9.79 13.63
C LYS A 165 7.28 -11.17 12.98
N LYS A 166 6.97 -11.25 11.68
CA LYS A 166 6.95 -12.51 10.94
C LYS A 166 8.34 -13.16 10.87
N GLU A 167 9.38 -12.38 10.57
CA GLU A 167 10.77 -12.85 10.55
C GLU A 167 11.22 -13.37 11.93
N SER A 168 10.82 -12.68 13.01
CA SER A 168 11.12 -13.13 14.39
C SER A 168 10.42 -14.42 14.83
N THR A 169 9.27 -14.76 14.24
CA THR A 169 8.53 -16.00 14.56
C THR A 169 8.99 -17.19 13.72
N THR A 170 9.73 -16.94 12.64
CA THR A 170 10.23 -17.96 11.71
C THR A 170 11.71 -18.30 11.98
N SER A 171 12.37 -17.53 12.87
CA SER A 171 13.72 -17.77 13.37
C SER A 171 13.68 -18.58 14.65
#